data_AF-A0A2V9H6A4-F1
#
_entry.id   AF-A0A2V9H6A4-F1
#
_cell.length_a   1.000
_cell.length_b   1.000
_cell.length_c   1.000
_cell.angle_alpha   90.00
_cell.angle_beta   90.00
_cell.angle_gamma   90.00
#
_symmetry.space_group_name_H-M   'P 1'
#
loop_
_entity.id
_entity.type
_entity.pdbx_description
1 polymer ?
#
loop_
_entity_poly.entity_id
_entity_poly.type
_entity_poly.pdbx_seq_one_letter_code
_entity_poly.pdbx_strand_id
1 'polypeptide(L)'
;MKVLLAHNYYCQPGGEDEVFIRESELLRSAGHEVLEYTANNNKIAEDGTWMKARAAMRTFWAWDDMVGLRSLLRRERPDLAHFHNTFPLISPAAYYACQREGIPVVQSLHNARLMCPAATFYREGRVCEDCLGRFMPWPGVVHACYHNSHLQTAVV
;
A
#
# COMPACT_ATOMS: atom_id res chain seq x y z
N MET A 1 -9.15 -2.99 22.62
CA MET A 1 -8.83 -1.89 21.68
C MET A 1 -9.45 -2.21 20.33
N LYS A 2 -9.86 -1.20 19.58
CA LYS A 2 -10.33 -1.30 18.20
C LYS A 2 -9.19 -0.95 17.25
N VAL A 3 -8.77 -1.88 16.40
CA VAL A 3 -7.66 -1.72 15.46
C VAL A 3 -8.20 -1.81 14.03
N LEU A 4 -7.85 -0.84 13.20
CA LEU A 4 -8.08 -0.89 11.77
C LEU A 4 -6.86 -1.51 11.08
N LEU A 5 -6.98 -2.70 10.52
CA LEU A 5 -5.96 -3.29 9.65
C LEU A 5 -6.23 -2.92 8.20
N ALA A 6 -5.23 -2.39 7.51
CA ALA A 6 -5.33 -1.99 6.10
C ALA A 6 -4.37 -2.79 5.22
N HIS A 7 -4.91 -3.42 4.17
CA HIS A 7 -4.12 -4.28 3.28
C HIS A 7 -4.67 -4.32 1.86
N ASN A 8 -3.77 -4.22 0.88
CA ASN A 8 -4.10 -4.38 -0.52
C ASN A 8 -3.64 -5.75 -1.02
N TYR A 9 -4.58 -6.60 -1.43
CA TYR A 9 -4.28 -7.88 -2.06
C TYR A 9 -3.78 -7.69 -3.50
N TYR A 10 -2.63 -8.30 -3.80
CA TYR A 10 -2.15 -8.45 -5.17
C TYR A 10 -2.93 -9.53 -5.93
N CYS A 11 -2.75 -9.57 -7.26
CA CYS A 11 -3.35 -10.63 -8.08
C CYS A 11 -2.74 -12.01 -7.78
N GLN A 12 -1.47 -12.04 -7.35
CA GLN A 12 -0.79 -13.24 -6.89
C GLN A 12 -0.60 -13.16 -5.38
N PRO A 13 -1.05 -14.18 -4.63
CA PRO A 13 -0.85 -14.21 -3.19
C PRO A 13 0.65 -14.16 -2.83
N GLY A 14 1.00 -13.33 -1.84
CA GLY A 14 2.35 -13.17 -1.33
C GLY A 14 2.43 -13.42 0.17
N GLY A 15 3.66 -13.47 0.71
CA GLY A 15 3.86 -13.67 2.15
C GLY A 15 3.25 -12.57 3.02
N GLU A 16 3.11 -11.35 2.49
CA GLU A 16 2.43 -10.24 3.18
C GLU A 16 0.94 -10.50 3.42
N ASP A 17 0.27 -11.27 2.55
CA ASP A 17 -1.13 -11.66 2.71
C ASP A 17 -1.28 -12.61 3.91
N GLU A 18 -0.40 -13.59 4.02
CA GLU A 18 -0.38 -14.52 5.15
C GLU A 18 -0.09 -13.79 6.46
N VAL A 19 0.85 -12.85 6.48
CA VAL A 19 1.13 -12.05 7.68
C VAL A 19 -0.10 -11.23 8.08
N PHE A 20 -0.78 -10.58 7.13
CA PHE A 20 -2.01 -9.84 7.41
C PHE A 20 -3.10 -10.73 8.02
N ILE A 21 -3.35 -11.92 7.44
CA ILE A 21 -4.36 -12.85 7.95
C ILE A 21 -4.01 -13.30 9.37
N ARG A 22 -2.77 -13.76 9.59
CA ARG A 22 -2.31 -14.23 10.90
C ARG A 22 -2.32 -13.15 11.97
N GLU A 23 -1.98 -11.92 11.60
CA GLU A 23 -2.02 -10.78 12.52
C GLU A 23 -3.48 -10.41 12.89
N SER A 24 -4.42 -10.44 11.94
CA SER A 24 -5.86 -10.27 12.23
C SER A 24 -6.36 -11.35 13.20
N GLU A 25 -6.06 -12.62 12.94
CA GLU A 25 -6.41 -13.74 13.81
C GLU A 25 -5.84 -13.57 15.22
N LEU A 26 -4.55 -13.21 15.32
CA LEU A 26 -3.86 -13.04 16.60
C LEU A 26 -4.47 -11.91 17.41
N LEU A 27 -4.70 -10.74 16.81
CA LEU A 27 -5.32 -9.59 17.48
C LEU A 27 -6.74 -9.91 17.97
N ARG A 28 -7.55 -10.59 17.15
CA ARG A 28 -8.89 -11.04 17.56
C ARG A 28 -8.82 -12.03 18.73
N SER A 29 -7.89 -12.98 18.68
CA SER A 29 -7.71 -13.98 19.74
C SER A 29 -7.28 -13.37 21.08
N ALA A 30 -6.57 -12.23 21.03
CA ALA A 30 -6.19 -11.45 22.20
C ALA A 30 -7.31 -10.52 22.71
N GLY A 31 -8.51 -10.55 22.11
CA GLY A 31 -9.67 -9.76 22.54
C GLY A 31 -9.72 -8.34 21.98
N HIS A 32 -8.94 -8.03 20.94
CA HIS A 32 -9.05 -6.78 20.21
C HIS A 32 -10.18 -6.83 19.18
N GLU A 33 -10.89 -5.72 19.01
CA GLU A 33 -11.83 -5.57 17.91
C GLU A 33 -11.04 -5.19 16.65
N VAL A 34 -11.13 -6.01 15.61
CA VAL A 34 -10.38 -5.79 14.36
C VAL A 34 -11.34 -5.43 13.23
N LEU A 35 -11.08 -4.27 12.64
CA LEU A 35 -11.73 -3.76 11.44
C LEU A 35 -10.77 -3.92 10.27
N GLU A 36 -11.23 -4.51 9.17
CA GLU A 36 -10.38 -4.72 8.00
C GLU A 36 -10.77 -3.75 6.88
N TYR A 37 -9.80 -2.99 6.40
CA TYR A 37 -9.92 -2.13 5.23
C TYR A 37 -9.07 -2.72 4.10
N THR A 38 -9.71 -3.52 3.26
CA THR A 38 -9.01 -4.25 2.21
C THR A 38 -9.40 -3.77 0.82
N ALA A 39 -8.42 -3.79 -0.08
CA ALA A 39 -8.62 -3.58 -1.51
C ALA A 39 -8.07 -4.77 -2.29
N ASN A 40 -8.63 -5.05 -3.46
CA ASN A 40 -8.23 -6.21 -4.26
C ASN A 40 -7.98 -5.81 -5.72
N ASN A 41 -6.78 -6.16 -6.21
CA ASN A 41 -6.33 -5.88 -7.57
C ASN A 41 -6.97 -6.78 -8.67
N ASN A 42 -7.79 -7.77 -8.32
CA ASN A 42 -8.43 -8.68 -9.28
C ASN A 42 -9.30 -7.97 -10.33
N LYS A 43 -9.68 -6.70 -10.13
CA LYS A 43 -10.41 -5.89 -11.13
C LYS A 43 -9.53 -5.18 -12.16
N ILE A 44 -8.20 -5.23 -12.05
CA ILE A 44 -7.27 -4.57 -13.00
C ILE A 44 -6.89 -5.52 -14.15
N ALA A 45 -7.08 -6.83 -13.96
CA ALA A 45 -6.61 -7.85 -14.90
C ALA A 45 -7.47 -8.00 -16.16
N GLU A 46 -8.71 -7.51 -16.18
CA GLU A 46 -9.64 -7.91 -17.26
C GLU A 46 -9.73 -6.99 -18.47
N ASP A 47 -9.55 -5.66 -18.44
CA ASP A 47 -9.72 -4.90 -19.70
C ASP A 47 -9.01 -3.53 -19.77
N GLY A 48 -8.17 -3.36 -20.79
CA GLY A 48 -7.89 -2.06 -21.41
C GLY A 48 -6.81 -1.16 -20.76
N THR A 49 -6.10 -0.44 -21.63
CA THR A 49 -5.11 0.62 -21.34
C THR A 49 -5.65 1.70 -20.39
N TRP A 50 -6.97 1.91 -20.41
CA TRP A 50 -7.68 2.87 -19.56
C TRP A 50 -7.72 2.46 -18.08
N MET A 51 -7.87 1.16 -17.78
CA MET A 51 -7.88 0.67 -16.41
C MET A 51 -6.47 0.69 -15.80
N LYS A 52 -5.43 0.49 -16.62
CA LYS A 52 -4.02 0.68 -16.23
C LYS A 52 -3.70 2.14 -15.89
N ALA A 53 -4.19 3.09 -16.69
CA ALA A 53 -4.05 4.51 -16.40
C ALA A 53 -4.79 4.91 -15.11
N ARG A 54 -5.99 4.36 -14.89
CA ARG A 54 -6.74 4.56 -13.64
C ARG A 54 -6.03 3.95 -12.42
N ALA A 55 -5.45 2.77 -12.56
CA ALA A 55 -4.65 2.14 -11.51
C ALA A 55 -3.40 2.96 -11.17
N ALA A 56 -2.71 3.49 -12.17
CA ALA A 56 -1.59 4.41 -11.99
C ALA A 56 -2.00 5.70 -11.25
N MET A 57 -3.14 6.30 -11.63
CA MET A 57 -3.68 7.47 -10.93
C MET A 57 -4.07 7.16 -9.48
N ARG A 58 -4.68 5.99 -9.21
CA ARG A 58 -5.01 5.57 -7.84
C ARG A 58 -3.77 5.29 -7.00
N THR A 59 -2.73 4.72 -7.60
CA THR A 59 -1.43 4.51 -6.96
C THR A 59 -0.87 5.83 -6.46
N PHE A 60 -0.88 6.85 -7.33
CA PHE A 60 -0.44 8.18 -6.98
C PHE A 60 -1.33 8.84 -5.92
N TRP A 61 -2.66 8.84 -6.14
CA TRP A 61 -3.62 9.43 -5.20
C TRP A 61 -5.06 8.93 -5.39
N ALA A 62 -5.55 8.08 -4.49
CA ALA A 62 -6.93 7.62 -4.46
C ALA A 62 -7.82 8.53 -3.58
N TRP A 63 -8.44 9.56 -4.18
CA TRP A 63 -9.31 10.52 -3.46
C TRP A 63 -10.57 9.85 -2.89
N ASP A 64 -11.11 8.85 -3.60
CA ASP A 64 -12.25 8.05 -3.16
C ASP A 64 -11.91 7.21 -1.93
N ASP A 65 -10.73 6.60 -1.89
CA ASP A 65 -10.25 5.85 -0.73
C ASP A 65 -10.00 6.78 0.45
N MET A 66 -9.48 8.00 0.22
CA MET A 66 -9.36 9.03 1.25
C MET A 66 -10.72 9.39 1.88
N VAL A 67 -11.74 9.66 1.06
CA VAL A 67 -13.08 10.03 1.58
C VAL A 67 -13.74 8.85 2.28
N GLY A 68 -13.67 7.65 1.69
CA GLY A 68 -14.23 6.42 2.25
C GLY A 68 -13.58 6.06 3.58
N LEU A 69 -12.25 6.08 3.65
CA LEU A 69 -11.51 5.81 4.87
C LEU A 69 -11.81 6.85 5.95
N ARG A 70 -11.87 8.15 5.64
CA ARG A 70 -12.26 9.16 6.63
C ARG A 70 -13.66 8.94 7.20
N SER A 71 -14.61 8.56 6.36
CA SER A 71 -15.97 8.22 6.81
C SER A 71 -15.95 7.01 7.76
N LEU A 72 -15.18 5.98 7.41
CA LEU A 72 -14.97 4.80 8.25
C LEU A 72 -14.33 5.17 9.60
N LEU A 73 -13.23 5.93 9.59
CA LEU A 73 -12.53 6.37 10.80
C LEU A 73 -13.44 7.19 11.73
N ARG A 74 -14.30 8.06 11.20
CA ARG A 74 -15.25 8.84 11.99
C ARG A 74 -16.35 8.01 12.63
N ARG A 75 -16.84 7.02 11.89
CA ARG A 75 -17.93 6.13 12.34
C ARG A 75 -17.42 5.14 13.37
N GLU A 76 -16.31 4.49 13.07
CA GLU A 76 -15.81 3.36 13.85
C GLU A 76 -14.91 3.79 15.00
N ARG A 77 -14.20 4.92 14.85
CA ARG A 77 -13.23 5.47 15.81
C ARG A 77 -12.25 4.40 16.33
N PRO A 78 -11.43 3.79 15.46
CA PRO A 78 -10.40 2.86 15.92
C PRO A 78 -9.38 3.58 16.79
N ASP A 79 -8.78 2.86 17.74
CA ASP A 79 -7.69 3.34 18.59
C ASP A 79 -6.38 3.47 17.79
N LEU A 80 -6.23 2.69 16.71
CA LEU A 80 -5.02 2.58 15.89
C LEU A 80 -5.37 2.13 14.46
N ALA A 81 -4.64 2.64 13.47
CA ALA A 81 -4.60 2.09 12.12
C ALA A 81 -3.25 1.43 11.83
N HIS A 82 -3.27 0.17 11.41
CA HIS A 82 -2.08 -0.62 11.11
C HIS A 82 -2.10 -1.08 9.64
N PHE A 83 -1.13 -0.59 8.89
CA PHE A 83 -1.01 -0.80 7.45
C PHE A 83 0.03 -1.88 7.14
N HIS A 84 -0.36 -2.83 6.30
CA HIS A 84 0.51 -3.87 5.78
C HIS A 84 0.93 -3.55 4.35
N ASN A 85 -0.05 -3.26 3.50
CA ASN A 85 0.22 -2.88 2.12
C ASN A 85 -0.79 -1.82 1.66
N THR A 86 -0.29 -0.67 1.22
CA THR A 86 -1.11 0.40 0.64
C THR A 86 -1.08 0.45 -0.89
N PHE A 87 -0.17 -0.30 -1.52
CA PHE A 87 0.04 -0.29 -2.96
C PHE A 87 -0.79 -1.36 -3.66
N PRO A 88 -1.40 -1.09 -4.82
CA PRO A 88 -1.47 0.17 -5.55
C PRO A 88 -2.75 0.97 -5.28
N LEU A 89 -3.72 0.43 -4.54
CA LEU A 89 -5.06 1.02 -4.49
C LEU A 89 -5.28 1.96 -3.30
N ILE A 90 -4.88 1.54 -2.09
CA ILE A 90 -5.16 2.27 -0.84
C ILE A 90 -4.42 3.63 -0.79
N SER A 91 -3.30 3.75 -1.53
CA SER A 91 -2.54 5.00 -1.75
C SER A 91 -1.96 5.64 -0.48
N PRO A 92 -0.91 6.47 -0.57
CA PRO A 92 -0.46 7.28 0.57
C PRO A 92 -1.53 8.22 1.14
N ALA A 93 -2.59 8.52 0.37
CA ALA A 93 -3.74 9.31 0.82
C ALA A 93 -4.41 8.75 2.10
N ALA A 94 -4.30 7.43 2.34
CA ALA A 94 -4.83 6.80 3.54
C ALA A 94 -4.15 7.29 4.83
N TYR A 95 -2.84 7.56 4.81
CA TYR A 95 -2.14 8.12 5.96
C TYR A 95 -2.63 9.53 6.30
N TYR A 96 -2.93 10.35 5.29
CA TYR A 96 -3.51 11.68 5.48
C TYR A 96 -4.92 11.61 6.08
N ALA A 97 -5.71 10.59 5.73
CA ALA A 97 -7.00 10.34 6.37
C ALA A 97 -6.83 10.07 7.87
N CYS A 98 -5.90 9.19 8.25
CA CYS A 98 -5.58 8.91 9.65
C CYS A 98 -5.10 10.17 10.39
N GLN A 99 -4.15 10.91 9.81
CA GLN A 99 -3.63 12.15 10.41
C GLN A 99 -4.74 13.18 10.67
N ARG A 100 -5.64 13.38 9.70
CA ARG A 100 -6.73 14.36 9.83
C ARG A 100 -7.78 14.00 10.86
N GLU A 101 -8.00 12.70 11.10
CA GLU A 101 -8.95 12.22 12.10
C GLU A 101 -8.25 11.89 13.44
N GLY A 102 -6.96 12.19 13.58
CA GLY A 102 -6.22 12.01 14.83
C GLY A 102 -5.95 10.56 15.20
N ILE A 103 -5.97 9.65 14.22
CA ILE A 103 -5.78 8.21 14.43
C ILE A 103 -4.28 7.89 14.31
N PRO A 104 -3.65 7.28 15.33
CA PRO A 104 -2.26 6.88 15.24
C PRO A 104 -2.06 5.78 14.19
N VAL A 105 -0.87 5.74 13.59
CA VAL A 105 -0.55 4.85 12.46
C VAL A 105 0.65 3.97 12.81
N VAL A 106 0.55 2.68 12.50
CA VAL A 106 1.65 1.72 12.43
C VAL A 106 1.78 1.21 11.00
N GLN A 107 3.01 1.11 10.49
CA GLN A 107 3.30 0.56 9.17
C GLN A 107 4.24 -0.64 9.31
N SER A 108 3.79 -1.81 8.85
CA SER A 108 4.65 -2.99 8.66
C SER A 108 5.27 -2.94 7.27
N LEU A 109 6.61 -2.96 7.18
CA LEU A 109 7.30 -2.99 5.89
C LEU A 109 7.58 -4.44 5.47
N HIS A 110 6.75 -4.99 4.59
CA HIS A 110 6.96 -6.34 4.02
C HIS A 110 8.01 -6.38 2.92
N ASN A 111 8.25 -5.23 2.28
CA ASN A 111 9.23 -5.07 1.21
C ASN A 111 9.68 -3.62 1.12
N ALA A 112 10.64 -3.32 0.25
CA ALA A 112 11.22 -1.99 0.13
C ALA A 112 10.44 -1.03 -0.79
N ARG A 113 9.16 -1.31 -1.15
CA ARG A 113 8.40 -0.53 -2.15
C ARG A 113 8.39 0.97 -1.85
N LEU A 114 8.27 1.35 -0.58
CA LEU A 114 8.22 2.75 -0.16
C LEU A 114 9.50 3.55 -0.49
N MET A 115 10.62 2.86 -0.72
CA MET A 115 11.93 3.48 -0.96
C MET A 115 12.55 3.05 -2.31
N CYS A 116 12.03 1.98 -2.90
CA CYS A 116 12.55 1.37 -4.12
C CYS A 116 11.38 0.96 -5.02
N PRO A 117 11.26 1.50 -6.24
CA PRO A 117 10.21 1.07 -7.16
C PRO A 117 10.26 -0.42 -7.53
N ALA A 118 11.45 -1.04 -7.47
CA ALA A 118 11.62 -2.48 -7.66
C ALA A 118 11.25 -3.31 -6.42
N ALA A 119 11.09 -2.68 -5.25
CA ALA A 119 10.82 -3.27 -3.94
C ALA A 119 11.89 -4.20 -3.35
N THR A 120 13.02 -4.37 -4.03
CA THR A 120 14.06 -5.36 -3.67
C THR A 120 15.41 -4.76 -3.27
N PHE A 121 15.67 -3.47 -3.57
CA PHE A 121 17.01 -2.88 -3.51
C PHE A 121 18.09 -3.76 -4.19
N TYR A 122 17.72 -4.42 -5.28
CA TYR A 122 18.59 -5.32 -6.01
C TYR A 122 18.45 -5.09 -7.51
N ARG A 123 19.58 -4.95 -8.21
CA ARG A 123 19.63 -4.72 -9.65
C ARG A 123 20.91 -5.34 -10.21
N GLU A 124 20.82 -6.05 -11.33
CA GLU A 124 21.99 -6.60 -12.05
C GLU A 124 22.93 -7.45 -11.17
N GLY A 125 22.37 -8.29 -10.29
CA GLY A 125 23.19 -9.20 -9.48
C GLY A 125 23.89 -8.54 -8.28
N ARG A 126 23.54 -7.30 -7.93
CA ARG A 126 24.11 -6.59 -6.78
C ARG A 126 23.05 -5.81 -6.00
N VAL A 127 23.39 -5.52 -4.75
CA VAL A 127 22.67 -4.54 -3.93
C VAL A 127 22.70 -3.20 -4.65
N CYS A 128 21.54 -2.54 -4.70
CA CYS A 128 21.31 -1.29 -5.40
C CYS A 128 20.58 -0.32 -4.48
N GLU A 129 21.28 0.73 -4.06
CA GLU A 129 20.77 1.76 -3.15
C GLU A 129 20.62 3.13 -3.84
N ASP A 130 20.67 3.19 -5.18
CA ASP A 130 20.65 4.45 -5.93
C ASP A 130 19.46 5.36 -5.59
N CYS A 131 18.31 4.77 -5.24
CA CYS A 131 17.08 5.47 -4.84
C CYS A 131 17.04 5.82 -3.35
N LEU A 132 17.85 5.19 -2.51
CA LEU A 132 17.80 5.34 -1.06
C LEU A 132 18.16 6.77 -0.63
N GLY A 133 17.39 7.32 0.31
CA GLY A 133 17.59 8.68 0.83
C GLY A 133 17.21 9.81 -0.14
N ARG A 134 16.69 9.48 -1.34
CA ARG A 134 16.19 10.49 -2.28
C ARG A 134 14.71 10.74 -2.02
N PHE A 135 14.33 12.02 -2.04
CA PHE A 135 12.92 12.42 -1.97
C PHE A 135 12.09 11.85 -3.13
N MET A 136 12.69 11.79 -4.32
CA MET A 136 12.08 11.17 -5.50
C MET A 136 13.02 10.08 -6.04
N PRO A 137 12.56 8.82 -6.20
CA PRO A 137 13.39 7.69 -6.63
C PRO A 137 13.60 7.67 -8.16
N TRP A 138 14.02 8.80 -8.74
CA TRP A 138 14.22 8.97 -10.18
C TRP A 138 15.21 7.98 -10.84
N PRO A 139 16.26 7.44 -10.16
CA PRO A 139 17.09 6.41 -10.78
C PRO A 139 16.28 5.16 -11.13
N GLY A 140 15.28 4.81 -10.32
CA GLY A 140 14.36 3.71 -10.61
C GLY A 140 13.63 3.94 -11.93
N VAL A 141 13.19 5.18 -12.20
CA VAL A 141 12.55 5.57 -13.46
C VAL A 141 13.51 5.40 -14.63
N VAL A 142 14.76 5.87 -14.51
CA VAL A 142 15.79 5.73 -15.56
C VAL A 142 16.06 4.27 -15.87
N HIS A 143 16.05 3.39 -14.86
CA HIS A 143 16.28 1.96 -15.02
C HIS A 143 15.01 1.15 -15.30
N ALA A 144 13.85 1.81 -15.47
CA ALA A 144 12.56 1.17 -15.72
C ALA A 144 12.24 0.04 -14.70
N CYS A 145 12.59 0.26 -13.43
CA CYS A 145 12.63 -0.77 -12.39
C CYS A 145 11.29 -1.45 -12.08
N TYR A 146 10.17 -0.87 -12.51
CA TYR A 146 8.85 -1.48 -12.39
C TYR A 146 8.32 -1.89 -13.76
N HIS A 147 8.09 -3.20 -13.94
CA HIS A 147 7.60 -3.83 -15.18
C HIS A 147 8.37 -3.46 -16.46
N ASN A 148 9.67 -3.14 -16.36
CA ASN A 148 10.48 -2.66 -17.49
C ASN A 148 9.84 -1.45 -18.20
N SER A 149 9.14 -0.59 -17.45
CA SER A 149 8.44 0.57 -17.98
C SER A 149 8.78 1.84 -17.21
N HIS A 150 9.40 2.82 -17.89
CA HIS A 150 9.70 4.14 -17.30
C HIS A 150 8.42 4.83 -16.79
N LEU A 151 7.35 4.80 -17.58
CA LEU A 151 6.08 5.45 -17.24
C LEU A 151 5.41 4.79 -16.02
N GLN A 152 5.40 3.46 -15.96
CA GLN A 152 4.83 2.78 -14.78
C GLN A 152 5.74 2.98 -13.56
N THR A 153 7.05 3.06 -13.73
CA THR A 153 7.97 3.30 -12.61
C THR A 153 7.83 4.71 -12.05
N ALA A 154 7.45 5.70 -12.86
CA ALA A 154 7.29 7.09 -12.41
C ALA A 154 6.08 7.33 -11.49
N VAL A 155 5.14 6.39 -11.44
CA VAL A 155 3.93 6.46 -10.59
C VAL A 155 3.99 5.53 -9.38
N VAL A 156 5.12 4.85 -9.18
CA VAL A 156 5.39 3.96 -8.04
C VAL A 156 6.11 4.72 -6.94
#